data_AF-A0A7X7KGY1-F1
#
_entry.id   AF-A0A7X7KGY1-F1
#
_cell.length_a   1.000
_cell.length_b   1.000
_cell.length_c   1.000
_cell.angle_alpha   90.00
_cell.angle_beta   90.00
_cell.angle_gamma   90.00
#
_symmetry.space_group_name_H-M   'P 1'
#
loop_
_entity.id
_entity.type
_entity.pdbx_description
1 polymer ?
#
loop_
_entity_poly.entity_id
_entity_poly.type
_entity_poly.pdbx_seq_one_letter_code
_entity_poly.pdbx_strand_id
1 'polypeptide(L)' 'VVIAVRSPDSAGVVVLHGSRVVGKLNGGEGRIEVPADKLGAGPVRLRVIGIGGGGVRTNAAAEPLELSLGSAKK' A
#
# COMPACT_ATOMS: atom_id res chain seq x y z
N VAL A 1 -6.01 -6.40 5.95
CA VAL A 1 -5.15 -6.91 4.85
C VAL A 1 -3.70 -6.69 5.23
N VAL A 2 -2.84 -7.70 5.11
CA VAL A 2 -1.40 -7.56 5.38
C VAL A 2 -0.67 -7.59 4.05
N ILE A 3 0.15 -6.58 3.80
CA ILE A 3 0.94 -6.44 2.58
C ILE A 3 2.41 -6.62 2.96
N ALA A 4 3.04 -7.68 2.46
CA ALA A 4 4.48 -7.85 2.56
C ALA A 4 5.15 -6.96 1.50
N VAL A 5 6.18 -6.22 1.91
CA VAL A 5 6.85 -5.23 1.08
C VAL A 5 8.33 -5.53 1.05
N ARG A 6 8.88 -5.54 -0.16
CA ARG A 6 10.32 -5.51 -0.43
C ARG A 6 10.58 -4.55 -1.59
N SER A 7 11.15 -3.41 -1.26
CA SER A 7 11.52 -2.32 -2.16
C SER A 7 12.91 -1.83 -1.76
N PRO A 8 13.98 -2.48 -2.25
CA PRO A 8 15.34 -2.09 -1.93
C PRO A 8 15.58 -0.60 -2.17
N ASP A 9 16.41 0.01 -1.31
CA ASP A 9 16.82 1.41 -1.39
C ASP A 9 15.70 2.47 -1.23
N SER A 10 14.46 2.04 -1.01
CA SER A 10 13.37 2.95 -0.65
C SER A 10 13.55 3.47 0.77
N ALA A 11 13.42 4.79 0.92
CA ALA A 11 13.37 5.47 2.22
C ALA A 11 12.08 5.15 3.00
N GLY A 12 11.03 4.77 2.29
CA GLY A 12 9.77 4.30 2.86
C GLY A 12 8.83 3.80 1.77
N VAL A 13 7.72 3.20 2.16
CA VAL A 13 6.72 2.69 1.23
C VAL A 13 5.34 3.16 1.68
N VAL A 14 4.50 3.57 0.73
CA VAL A 14 3.12 3.99 0.98
C VAL A 14 2.14 3.12 0.21
N VAL A 15 1.01 2.83 0.83
CA VAL A 15 -0.11 2.12 0.21
C VAL A 15 -1.27 3.08 0.05
N LEU A 16 -1.78 3.17 -1.16
CA LEU A 16 -2.85 4.06 -1.57
C LEU A 16 -4.11 3.26 -1.93
N HIS A 17 -5.25 3.73 -1.45
CA HIS A 17 -6.57 3.35 -1.96
C HIS A 17 -7.18 4.61 -2.62
N GLY A 18 -7.31 4.59 -3.95
CA GLY A 18 -7.57 5.83 -4.70
C GLY A 18 -6.45 6.85 -4.45
N SER A 19 -6.80 8.05 -3.98
CA SER A 19 -5.86 9.11 -3.58
C SER A 19 -5.48 9.09 -2.08
N ARG A 20 -6.05 8.19 -1.28
CA ARG A 20 -5.85 8.16 0.17
C ARG A 20 -4.72 7.22 0.57
N VAL A 21 -3.80 7.69 1.41
CA VAL A 21 -2.82 6.81 2.07
C VAL A 21 -3.52 6.00 3.15
N VAL A 22 -3.47 4.67 3.02
CA VAL A 22 -4.10 3.71 3.94
C VAL A 22 -3.08 2.88 4.72
N GLY A 23 -1.81 2.92 4.31
CA GLY A 23 -0.70 2.28 5.02
C GLY A 23 0.64 2.93 4.68
N LYS A 24 1.60 2.81 5.59
CA LYS A 24 2.97 3.33 5.45
C LYS A 24 3.96 2.35 6.08
N LEU A 25 5.17 2.33 5.55
CA LEU A 25 6.33 1.63 6.08
C LEU A 25 7.53 2.57 6.02
N ASN A 26 8.34 2.59 7.08
CA ASN A 26 9.65 3.23 7.06
C ASN A 26 10.67 2.22 6.53
N GLY A 27 11.53 2.66 5.61
CA GLY A 27 12.45 1.78 4.89
C GLY A 27 11.78 0.92 3.82
N GLY A 28 12.60 0.09 3.18
CA GLY A 28 12.23 -0.67 1.99
C GLY A 28 11.62 -2.05 2.25
N GLU A 29 11.72 -2.60 3.46
CA GLU A 29 11.34 -3.99 3.74
C GLU A 29 10.52 -4.12 5.02
N GLY A 30 9.44 -4.90 4.96
CA GLY A 30 8.58 -5.12 6.12
C GLY A 30 7.16 -5.51 5.75
N ARG A 31 6.23 -5.29 6.69
CA ARG A 31 4.81 -5.58 6.53
C ARG A 31 3.99 -4.35 6.85
N ILE A 32 3.00 -4.07 6.00
CA ILE A 32 2.03 -3.00 6.21
C ILE A 32 0.68 -3.65 6.49
N GLU A 33 0.12 -3.34 7.65
CA GLU A 33 -1.25 -3.72 7.97
C GLU A 33 -2.21 -2.61 7.55
N VAL A 34 -3.15 -2.95 6.67
CA VAL A 34 -4.22 -2.07 6.23
C VAL A 34 -5.54 -2.60 6.79
N PRO A 35 -6.14 -1.90 7.77
CA PRO A 35 -7.46 -2.24 8.31
C PRO A 35 -8.53 -2.29 7.22
N ALA A 36 -9.33 -3.35 7.19
CA ALA A 36 -10.31 -3.59 6.12
C ALA A 36 -11.47 -2.56 6.14
N ASP A 37 -11.80 -2.03 7.32
CA ASP A 37 -12.77 -0.94 7.52
C ASP A 37 -12.37 0.36 6.80
N LYS A 38 -11.08 0.58 6.54
CA LYS A 38 -10.58 1.71 5.75
C LYS A 38 -10.70 1.53 4.23
N LEU A 39 -11.03 0.33 3.78
CA LEU A 39 -11.08 -0.05 2.37
C LEU A 39 -12.51 -0.13 1.83
N GLY A 40 -13.49 -0.35 2.70
CA GLY A 40 -14.89 -0.53 2.31
C GLY A 40 -15.20 -1.96 1.86
N ALA A 41 -16.35 -2.14 1.22
CA ALA A 41 -16.81 -3.43 0.71
C ALA A 41 -16.78 -3.44 -0.84
N GLY A 42 -16.60 -4.63 -1.42
CA GLY A 42 -16.53 -4.84 -2.86
C GLY A 42 -15.10 -4.84 -3.41
N PRO A 43 -14.94 -4.59 -4.73
CA PRO A 43 -13.63 -4.53 -5.37
C PRO A 43 -12.79 -3.36 -4.84
N VAL A 44 -11.58 -3.65 -4.40
CA VAL A 44 -10.62 -2.70 -3.87
C VAL A 44 -9.32 -2.81 -4.66
N ARG A 45 -8.82 -1.68 -5.15
CA ARG A 45 -7.53 -1.58 -5.82
C ARG A 45 -6.55 -0.77 -4.98
N LEU A 46 -5.48 -1.41 -4.56
CA LEU A 46 -4.41 -0.78 -3.80
C LEU A 46 -3.21 -0.52 -4.71
N ARG A 47 -2.62 0.68 -4.59
CA ARG A 47 -1.34 1.02 -5.23
C ARG A 47 -0.27 1.06 -4.16
N VAL A 48 0.86 0.42 -4.40
CA VAL A 48 2.01 0.42 -3.48
C VAL A 48 3.15 1.17 -4.15
N ILE A 49 3.69 2.17 -3.46
CA ILE A 49 4.73 3.05 -3.99
C ILE A 49 5.90 3.08 -3.01
N GLY A 50 7.07 2.64 -3.46
CA GLY A 50 8.35 2.88 -2.79
C GLY A 50 8.80 4.31 -3.04
N ILE A 51 9.16 5.00 -1.96
CA ILE A 51 9.64 6.38 -1.95
C ILE A 51 11.16 6.35 -2.03
N GLY A 52 11.70 6.76 -3.18
CA GLY A 52 13.15 6.81 -3.38
C GLY A 52 13.76 8.06 -2.73
N GLY A 53 15.02 7.95 -2.30
CA GLY A 53 15.74 9.05 -1.64
C GLY A 53 16.03 10.27 -2.53
N GLY A 54 15.94 10.12 -3.85
CA GLY A 54 16.16 11.20 -4.84
C GLY A 54 14.90 11.98 -5.21
N GLY A 55 13.82 11.85 -4.44
CA GLY A 55 12.53 12.49 -4.69
C GLY A 55 11.66 11.72 -5.69
N VAL A 56 10.58 12.35 -6.17
CA VAL A 56 9.46 11.69 -6.88
C VAL A 56 9.91 10.86 -8.09
N ARG A 57 10.96 11.29 -8.80
CA ARG A 57 11.51 10.58 -9.98
C ARG A 57 12.13 9.23 -9.64
N THR A 58 12.50 9.03 -8.37
CA THR A 58 13.10 7.79 -7.87
C THR A 58 12.10 6.87 -7.20
N ASN A 59 10.81 7.23 -7.22
CA ASN A 59 9.77 6.38 -6.68
C ASN A 59 9.52 5.19 -7.60
N ALA A 60 9.32 4.02 -7.01
CA ALA A 60 8.98 2.79 -7.72
C ALA A 60 7.52 2.42 -7.40
N ALA A 61 6.70 2.20 -8.42
CA ALA A 61 5.35 1.69 -8.25
C ALA A 61 5.34 0.17 -8.49
N ALA A 62 4.75 -0.58 -7.56
CA ALA A 62 4.45 -1.97 -7.78
C ALA A 62 3.20 -2.12 -8.66
N GLU A 63 2.98 -3.33 -9.17
CA GLU A 63 1.69 -3.67 -9.79
C GLU A 63 0.54 -3.45 -8.77
N PRO A 64 -0.62 -2.96 -9.22
CA PRO A 64 -1.76 -2.78 -8.34
C PRO A 64 -2.21 -4.10 -7.72
N LEU A 65 -2.48 -4.07 -6.41
CA LEU A 65 -3.08 -5.20 -5.71
C LEU A 65 -4.61 -5.07 -5.79
N GLU A 66 -5.23 -6.02 -6.48
CA GLU A 66 -6.69 -6.11 -6.61
C GLU A 66 -7.25 -7.12 -5.61
N LEU A 67 -8.24 -6.69 -4.84
CA LEU A 67 -8.85 -7.46 -3.76
C LEU A 67 -10.37 -7.36 -3.89
N SER A 68 -11.07 -8.39 -3.44
CA SER A 68 -12.52 -8.32 -3.23
C SER A 68 -12.79 -8.50 -1.74
N LEU A 69 -13.34 -7.47 -1.10
CA LEU A 69 -13.67 -7.51 0.32
C LEU A 69 -15.17 -7.78 0.50
N GLY A 70 -15.49 -8.82 1.26
CA GLY A 70 -16.86 -9.03 1.72
C GLY A 70 -17.30 -7.91 2.65
N SER A 71 -18.59 -7.58 2.66
CA SER A 71 -19.14 -6.70 3.71
C SER A 71 -18.84 -7.33 5.07
N ALA A 72 -18.09 -6.62 5.91
CA ALA A 72 -17.99 -6.95 7.32
C ALA A 72 -19.41 -6.80 7.90
N LYS A 73 -20.03 -7.92 8.30
CA LYS A 73 -21.23 -7.87 9.15
C LYS A 73 -20.82 -7.13 10.43
N LYS A 74 -21.44 -5.98 10.66
CA LYS A 74 -21.42 -5.31 11.97
C LYS A 74 -22.08 -6.20 13.01
#